data_AF-A0A6N6MRJ9-F1
#
_entry.id   AF-A0A6N6MRJ9-F1
#
_cell.length_a   1.000
_cell.length_b   1.000
_cell.length_c   1.000
_cell.angle_alpha   90.00
_cell.angle_beta   90.00
_cell.angle_gamma   90.00
#
_symmetry.space_group_name_H-M   'P 1'
#
loop_
_entity.id
_entity.type
_entity.pdbx_description
1 polymer ?
#
loop_
_entity_poly.entity_id
_entity_poly.type
_entity_poly.pdbx_seq_one_letter_code
_entity_poly.pdbx_strand_id
1 'polypeptide(L)'
;MPRYFFHVHDGVSLLDHEGTELADWHQAQFHAIRTAGEIISDNAKRLKLGEDWKMEVTDEVGLVLFRLDFHVASSAAVMGEDWKQSAAEEAARLSPNPPT
;
A
#
# COMPACT_ATOMS: atom_id res chain seq x y z
N MET A 1 12.94 -14.26 -25.23
CA MET A 1 13.33 -13.32 -24.15
C MET A 1 12.90 -13.95 -22.85
N PRO A 2 13.61 -13.76 -21.72
CA PRO A 2 13.18 -14.33 -20.45
C PRO A 2 11.82 -13.77 -20.03
N ARG A 3 11.03 -14.63 -19.38
CA ARG A 3 9.70 -14.31 -18.88
C ARG A 3 9.74 -14.10 -17.37
N TYR A 4 9.10 -13.03 -16.93
CA TYR A 4 9.01 -12.65 -15.53
C TYR A 4 7.57 -12.57 -15.09
N PHE A 5 7.27 -12.97 -13.87
CA PHE A 5 5.92 -12.99 -13.32
C PHE A 5 5.85 -12.01 -12.15
N PHE A 6 4.75 -11.26 -12.05
CA PHE A 6 4.57 -10.17 -11.08
C PHE A 6 3.40 -10.49 -10.15
N HIS A 7 3.67 -11.15 -9.04
CA HIS A 7 2.66 -11.56 -8.07
C HIS A 7 2.40 -10.44 -7.06
N VAL A 8 1.14 -10.07 -6.84
CA VAL A 8 0.76 -8.98 -5.93
C VAL A 8 0.07 -9.56 -4.70
N HIS A 9 0.41 -9.04 -3.53
CA HIS A 9 -0.16 -9.42 -2.24
C HIS A 9 -0.63 -8.17 -1.51
N ASP A 10 -1.94 -7.97 -1.40
CA ASP A 10 -2.60 -6.79 -0.80
C ASP A 10 -3.64 -7.19 0.27
N GLY A 11 -3.41 -8.31 0.94
CA GLY A 11 -4.38 -8.99 1.80
C GLY A 11 -5.00 -10.22 1.13
N VAL A 12 -5.00 -10.27 -0.20
CA VAL A 12 -5.17 -11.49 -0.99
C VAL A 12 -3.95 -11.67 -1.91
N SER A 13 -3.68 -12.91 -2.35
CA SER A 13 -2.59 -13.18 -3.28
C SER A 13 -3.12 -13.25 -4.70
N LEU A 14 -2.71 -12.29 -5.53
CA LEU A 14 -3.02 -12.19 -6.94
C LEU A 14 -1.80 -12.64 -7.74
N LEU A 15 -1.82 -13.89 -8.21
CA LEU A 15 -0.73 -14.46 -8.98
C LEU A 15 -0.88 -14.09 -10.46
N ASP A 16 0.15 -13.45 -11.01
CA ASP A 16 0.35 -13.38 -12.45
C ASP A 16 0.69 -14.77 -13.03
N HIS A 17 -0.14 -15.26 -13.95
CA HIS A 17 0.07 -16.53 -14.66
C HIS A 17 0.49 -16.34 -16.12
N GLU A 18 0.41 -15.12 -16.65
CA GLU A 18 0.76 -14.82 -18.04
C GLU A 18 2.25 -14.49 -18.15
N GLY A 19 2.74 -13.69 -17.20
CA GLY A 19 4.08 -13.16 -17.18
C GLY A 19 4.33 -12.16 -18.31
N THR A 20 5.41 -11.39 -18.21
CA THR A 20 5.85 -10.45 -19.24
C THR A 20 7.23 -10.85 -19.75
N GLU A 21 7.39 -10.87 -21.07
CA GLU A 21 8.70 -11.07 -21.71
C GLU A 21 9.51 -9.77 -21.68
N LEU A 22 10.67 -9.80 -21.02
CA LEU A 22 11.56 -8.64 -20.89
C LEU A 22 12.99 -9.05 -21.21
N ALA A 23 13.83 -8.08 -21.56
CA ALA A 23 15.21 -8.36 -21.99
C ALA A 23 16.07 -8.96 -20.85
N ASP A 24 15.93 -8.42 -19.65
CA ASP A 24 16.70 -8.78 -18.46
C ASP A 24 15.97 -8.39 -17.17
N TRP A 25 16.57 -8.73 -16.03
CA TRP A 25 15.98 -8.48 -14.72
C TRP A 25 15.92 -6.99 -14.34
N HIS A 26 16.77 -6.12 -14.90
CA HIS A 26 16.69 -4.68 -14.66
C HIS A 26 15.45 -4.10 -15.36
N GLN A 27 15.14 -4.57 -16.57
CA GLN A 27 13.89 -4.23 -17.25
C GLN A 27 12.67 -4.75 -16.48
N ALA A 28 12.76 -5.94 -15.88
CA ALA A 28 11.75 -6.45 -14.97
C ALA A 28 11.57 -5.56 -13.73
N GLN A 29 12.66 -5.05 -13.16
CA GLN A 29 12.59 -4.11 -12.03
C GLN A 29 11.89 -2.80 -12.40
N PHE A 30 12.25 -2.20 -13.54
CA PHE A 30 11.59 -0.98 -14.01
C PHE A 30 10.10 -1.21 -14.27
N HIS A 31 9.76 -2.33 -14.91
CA HIS A 31 8.38 -2.72 -15.15
C HIS A 31 7.61 -2.90 -13.83
N ALA A 32 8.17 -3.62 -12.87
CA ALA A 32 7.58 -3.86 -11.54
C ALA A 32 7.28 -2.55 -10.81
N ILE A 33 8.25 -1.62 -10.75
CA ILE A 33 8.08 -0.34 -10.05
C ILE A 33 6.96 0.48 -10.70
N ARG A 34 6.91 0.54 -12.04
CA ARG A 34 5.85 1.25 -12.76
C ARG A 34 4.48 0.65 -12.47
N THR A 35 4.35 -0.67 -12.63
CA THR A 35 3.10 -1.39 -12.40
C THR A 35 2.65 -1.28 -10.94
N ALA A 36 3.57 -1.37 -9.98
CA ALA A 36 3.28 -1.14 -8.57
C ALA A 36 2.67 0.25 -8.35
N GLY A 37 3.27 1.30 -8.94
CA GLY A 37 2.77 2.67 -8.86
C GLY A 37 1.35 2.82 -9.43
N GLU A 38 1.06 2.20 -10.56
CA GLU A 38 -0.28 2.21 -11.18
C GLU A 38 -1.32 1.52 -10.28
N ILE A 39 -1.02 0.30 -9.80
CA ILE A 39 -1.90 -0.47 -8.91
C ILE A 39 -2.18 0.29 -7.61
N ILE A 40 -1.14 0.84 -6.99
CA ILE A 40 -1.24 1.60 -5.73
C ILE A 40 -2.03 2.88 -5.95
N SER A 41 -1.80 3.61 -7.05
CA SER A 41 -2.52 4.84 -7.37
C SER A 41 -4.03 4.57 -7.55
N ASP A 42 -4.39 3.53 -8.29
CA ASP A 42 -5.79 3.16 -8.52
C ASP A 42 -6.49 2.69 -7.23
N ASN A 43 -5.74 2.07 -6.32
CA ASN A 43 -6.24 1.56 -5.04
C ASN A 43 -5.91 2.48 -3.84
N ALA A 44 -5.50 3.73 -4.07
CA ALA A 44 -5.01 4.62 -3.01
C ALA A 44 -6.02 4.86 -1.87
N LYS A 45 -7.33 4.74 -2.15
CA LYS A 45 -8.40 4.84 -1.13
C LYS A 45 -8.55 3.59 -0.26
N ARG A 46 -8.01 2.46 -0.70
CA ARG A 46 -8.12 1.15 -0.04
C ARG A 46 -6.91 0.82 0.81
N LEU A 47 -5.73 1.29 0.43
CA LEU A 47 -4.51 1.19 1.23
C LEU A 47 -4.70 1.89 2.58
N LYS A 48 -5.06 1.12 3.59
CA LYS A 48 -5.20 1.60 4.95
C LYS A 48 -3.83 1.73 5.61
N LEU A 49 -3.79 2.54 6.66
CA LEU A 49 -2.62 2.67 7.51
C LEU A 49 -2.28 1.29 8.12
N GLY A 50 -1.05 0.83 7.93
CA GLY A 50 -0.60 -0.50 8.38
C GLY A 50 -0.94 -1.68 7.46
N GLU A 51 -1.42 -1.44 6.24
CA GLU A 51 -1.62 -2.50 5.25
C GLU A 51 -0.29 -2.86 4.57
N ASP A 52 0.00 -4.16 4.46
CA ASP A 52 1.24 -4.69 3.88
C ASP A 52 1.02 -5.04 2.40
N TRP A 53 1.23 -4.06 1.51
CA TRP A 53 1.19 -4.32 0.07
C TRP A 53 2.57 -4.80 -0.41
N LYS A 54 2.59 -5.88 -1.20
CA LYS A 54 3.82 -6.50 -1.69
C LYS A 54 3.68 -6.92 -3.14
N MET A 55 4.78 -6.87 -3.88
CA MET A 55 4.89 -7.47 -5.20
C MET A 55 6.15 -8.31 -5.31
N GLU A 56 5.97 -9.61 -5.56
CA GLU A 56 7.07 -10.55 -5.80
C GLU A 56 7.27 -10.72 -7.30
N VAL A 57 8.53 -10.59 -7.73
CA VAL A 57 8.90 -10.79 -9.14
C VAL A 57 9.70 -12.08 -9.25
N THR A 58 9.20 -13.02 -10.04
CA THR A 58 9.85 -14.32 -10.24
C THR A 58 10.30 -14.52 -11.69
N ASP A 59 11.22 -15.45 -11.89
CA ASP A 59 11.53 -15.99 -13.21
C ASP A 59 10.56 -17.13 -13.62
N GLU A 60 10.81 -17.73 -14.78
CA GLU A 60 10.02 -18.82 -15.36
C GLU A 60 10.04 -20.12 -14.54
N VAL A 61 11.06 -20.34 -13.71
CA VAL A 61 11.12 -21.50 -12.81
C VAL A 61 10.50 -21.21 -11.44
N GLY A 62 9.96 -20.00 -11.24
CA GLY A 62 9.30 -19.57 -10.00
C GLY A 62 10.29 -19.10 -8.93
N LEU A 63 11.55 -18.82 -9.26
CA LEU A 63 12.51 -18.27 -8.31
C LEU A 63 12.25 -16.77 -8.13
N VAL A 64 12.08 -16.34 -6.88
CA VAL A 64 11.93 -14.92 -6.54
C VAL A 64 13.26 -14.21 -6.80
N LEU A 65 13.24 -13.26 -7.74
CA LEU A 65 14.39 -12.43 -8.08
C LEU A 65 14.51 -11.24 -7.13
N PHE A 66 13.38 -10.59 -6.85
CA PHE A 66 13.27 -9.49 -5.91
C PHE A 66 11.81 -9.26 -5.50
N ARG A 67 11.61 -8.45 -4.45
CA ARG A 67 10.30 -8.06 -3.94
C ARG A 67 10.24 -6.56 -3.71
N LEU A 68 9.08 -5.97 -4.01
CA LEU A 68 8.72 -4.61 -3.62
C LEU A 68 7.80 -4.69 -2.40
N ASP A 69 8.12 -3.92 -1.37
CA ASP A 69 7.34 -3.80 -0.14
C ASP A 69 6.89 -2.33 0.00
N PHE A 70 5.58 -2.10 0.11
CA PHE A 70 5.01 -0.77 0.27
C PHE A 70 4.19 -0.70 1.55
N HIS A 71 4.54 0.27 2.41
CA HIS A 71 3.90 0.42 3.72
C HIS A 71 3.62 1.90 4.00
N VAL A 72 2.45 2.17 4.57
CA VAL A 72 2.08 3.48 5.07
C VAL A 72 2.19 3.47 6.59
N ALA A 73 3.12 4.25 7.13
CA ALA A 73 3.29 4.44 8.56
C ALA A 73 2.78 5.83 8.98
N SER A 74 2.03 5.89 10.09
CA SER A 74 1.71 7.17 10.72
C SER A 74 2.93 7.75 11.42
N SER A 75 3.01 9.06 11.43
CA SER A 75 3.96 9.79 12.27
C SER A 75 3.24 10.43 13.46
N ALA A 76 4.00 10.80 14.48
CA ALA A 76 3.47 11.51 15.64
C ALA A 76 2.76 12.83 15.27
N ALA A 77 3.07 13.42 14.10
CA ALA A 77 2.41 14.63 13.61
C ALA A 77 0.94 14.41 13.24
N VAL A 78 0.57 13.19 12.82
CA VAL A 78 -0.81 12.81 12.43
C VAL A 78 -1.64 12.40 13.65
N MET A 79 -1.00 11.94 14.74
CA MET A 79 -1.71 11.57 15.98
C MET A 79 -2.24 12.76 16.80
N GLY A 80 -1.86 13.99 16.45
CA GLY A 80 -2.27 15.21 17.17
C GLY A 80 -3.67 15.73 16.84
N GLU A 81 -4.45 15.02 16.01
CA GLU A 81 -5.76 15.47 15.53
C GLU A 81 -6.93 14.89 16.33
N ASP A 82 -6.76 13.70 16.94
CA ASP A 82 -7.79 13.00 17.70
C ASP A 82 -8.15 13.74 19.01
N TRP A 83 -7.16 14.26 19.73
CA TRP A 83 -7.39 14.90 21.04
C TRP A 83 -8.16 16.23 20.95
N LYS A 84 -8.08 16.94 19.81
CA LYS A 84 -8.82 18.20 19.62
C LYS A 84 -10.33 17.97 19.51
N GLN A 85 -10.73 16.83 18.94
CA GLN A 85 -12.13 16.45 18.80
C GLN A 85 -12.69 15.92 20.12
N SER A 86 -11.92 15.12 20.85
CA SER A 86 -12.27 14.67 22.20
C SER A 86 -12.37 15.83 23.20
N ALA A 87 -11.46 16.82 23.15
CA ALA A 87 -11.50 17.99 24.01
C ALA A 87 -12.69 18.92 23.71
N ALA A 88 -13.09 19.05 22.44
CA ALA A 88 -14.26 19.83 22.05
C ALA A 88 -15.58 19.15 22.48
N GLU A 89 -15.67 17.82 22.35
CA GLU A 89 -16.85 17.05 22.78
C GLU A 89 -16.95 16.99 24.31
N GLU A 90 -15.83 16.87 25.02
CA GLU A 90 -15.78 16.89 26.49
C GLU A 90 -16.11 18.28 27.05
N ALA A 91 -15.61 19.36 26.41
CA ALA A 91 -15.98 20.74 26.76
C ALA A 91 -17.47 21.03 26.50
N ALA A 92 -18.07 20.45 25.46
CA ALA A 92 -19.50 20.58 25.18
C ALA A 92 -20.36 19.81 26.19
N ARG A 93 -19.92 18.63 26.66
CA ARG A 93 -20.60 17.85 27.72
C ARG A 93 -20.52 18.52 29.10
N LEU A 94 -19.47 19.29 29.36
CA LEU A 94 -19.26 19.99 30.63
C LEU A 94 -19.88 21.40 30.68
N SER A 95 -20.53 21.86 29.61
CA SER A 95 -21.17 23.19 29.59
C SER A 95 -22.50 23.18 30.38
N PRO A 96 -22.62 23.94 31.50
CA PRO A 96 -23.73 23.75 32.44
C PRO A 96 -25.00 24.61 32.18
N ASN A 97 -25.18 25.26 31.03
CA ASN A 97 -26.48 25.90 30.72
C ASN A 97 -26.62 26.35 29.25
N PRO A 98 -27.73 26.03 28.54
CA PRO A 98 -28.09 26.73 27.32
C PRO A 98 -28.76 28.08 27.66
N PRO A 99 -28.48 29.17 26.92
CA PRO A 99 -29.24 30.41 27.07
C PRO A 99 -30.66 30.22 26.52
N THR A 100 -31.64 30.65 27.32
CA THR A 100 -33.08 30.74 27.01
C THR A 100 -33.38 31.54 25.76
#